data_AF-A0A9W9Z211-F1
#
_entry.id   AF-A0A9W9Z211-F1
#
_cell.length_a   1.000
_cell.length_b   1.000
_cell.length_c   1.000
_cell.angle_alpha   90.00
_cell.angle_beta   90.00
_cell.angle_gamma   90.00
#
_symmetry.space_group_name_H-M   'P 1'
#
loop_
_entity.id
_entity.type
_entity.pdbx_description
1 polymer ?
#
loop_
_entity_poly.entity_id
_entity_poly.type
_entity_poly.pdbx_seq_one_letter_code
_entity_poly.pdbx_strand_id
1 'polypeptide(L)'
;MNLGTILFEKTGQAPSPSKDFHQLLITEKQVILRTWRISVRKDQRYIPPSQRKVPLEEFDEDTLFQTDISRIFGEDTLRLVHGIVCKDWLARLPKNILIQMASFLDLVDVARLGSVCRSLHKVCSSDELWEKIFLTHCDTISEETRALAQEVGWKKVFFTNKLQLQVQMRRRKERHSAELRRKTPPQEEKLPLTFVTQTNGNHVQ
;
A
#
# COMPACT_ATOMS: atom_id res chain seq x y z
N MET A 1 21.12 -32.41 -14.05
CA MET A 1 21.13 -31.32 -13.05
C MET A 1 19.72 -30.77 -12.96
N ASN A 2 19.05 -30.95 -11.82
CA ASN A 2 17.69 -30.45 -11.63
C ASN A 2 17.79 -28.96 -11.30
N LEU A 3 17.50 -28.09 -12.27
CA LEU A 3 17.60 -26.64 -12.12
C LEU A 3 16.45 -26.03 -11.29
N GLY A 4 15.46 -26.84 -10.91
CA GLY A 4 14.22 -26.36 -10.30
C GLY A 4 13.37 -25.60 -11.30
N THR A 5 12.38 -24.85 -10.79
CA THR A 5 11.53 -23.97 -11.61
C THR A 5 12.36 -22.83 -12.19
N ILE A 6 12.28 -22.64 -13.50
CA ILE A 6 12.90 -21.50 -14.19
C ILE A 6 11.88 -20.36 -14.19
N LEU A 7 12.25 -19.23 -13.56
CA LEU A 7 11.41 -18.04 -13.47
C LEU A 7 11.59 -17.13 -14.68
N PHE A 8 12.80 -17.13 -15.26
CA PHE A 8 13.14 -16.29 -16.41
C PHE A 8 14.34 -16.88 -17.16
N GLU A 9 14.31 -16.75 -18.48
CA GLU A 9 15.40 -17.14 -19.36
C GLU A 9 15.57 -16.10 -20.48
N LYS A 10 16.81 -15.71 -20.74
CA LYS A 10 17.16 -14.86 -21.89
C LYS A 10 18.50 -15.26 -22.47
N THR A 11 18.55 -15.38 -23.79
CA THR A 11 19.79 -15.62 -24.53
C THR A 11 20.19 -14.38 -25.32
N GLY A 12 21.49 -14.20 -25.55
CA GLY A 12 21.99 -13.02 -26.26
C GLY A 12 23.47 -13.13 -26.56
N GLN A 13 23.92 -12.34 -27.53
CA GLN A 13 25.33 -12.22 -27.85
C GLN A 13 25.90 -10.97 -27.18
N ALA A 14 27.07 -11.08 -26.56
CA ALA A 14 27.76 -9.94 -25.98
C ALA A 14 28.08 -8.89 -27.06
N PRO A 15 28.11 -7.60 -26.70
CA PRO A 15 28.60 -6.56 -27.60
C PRO A 15 30.08 -6.79 -27.98
N SER A 16 30.53 -6.09 -29.03
CA SER A 16 31.95 -6.07 -29.38
C SER A 16 32.80 -5.64 -28.18
N PRO A 17 34.01 -6.21 -27.99
CA PRO A 17 34.73 -7.07 -28.92
C PRO A 17 34.52 -8.59 -28.71
N SER A 18 33.94 -9.02 -27.59
CA SER A 18 33.89 -10.46 -27.23
C SER A 18 33.00 -11.26 -28.19
N LYS A 19 31.78 -10.77 -28.49
CA LYS A 19 30.80 -11.49 -29.34
C LYS A 19 30.50 -12.92 -28.87
N ASP A 20 30.80 -13.24 -27.62
CA ASP A 20 30.47 -14.53 -27.02
C ASP A 20 28.95 -14.67 -26.85
N PHE A 21 28.47 -15.91 -26.87
CA PHE A 21 27.05 -16.19 -26.68
C PHE A 21 26.77 -16.47 -25.21
N HIS A 22 25.69 -15.89 -24.69
CA HIS A 22 25.32 -15.99 -23.29
C HIS A 22 23.87 -16.42 -23.11
N GLN A 23 23.62 -17.16 -22.03
CA GLN A 23 22.29 -17.51 -21.54
C GLN A 23 22.18 -17.10 -20.08
N LEU A 24 21.27 -16.18 -19.79
CA LEU A 24 20.87 -15.78 -18.46
C LEU A 24 19.66 -16.61 -18.03
N LEU A 25 19.74 -17.23 -16.86
CA LEU A 25 18.70 -18.07 -16.28
C LEU A 25 18.48 -17.64 -14.83
N ILE A 26 17.23 -17.42 -14.45
CA ILE A 26 16.84 -17.15 -13.07
C ILE A 26 15.99 -18.31 -12.58
N THR A 27 16.38 -18.86 -11.45
CA THR A 27 15.66 -19.93 -10.76
C THR A 27 15.17 -19.42 -9.41
N GLU A 28 14.39 -20.23 -8.69
CA GLU A 28 13.92 -19.89 -7.34
C GLU A 28 15.05 -19.66 -6.31
N LYS A 29 16.29 -20.09 -6.59
CA LYS A 29 17.40 -20.08 -5.62
C LYS A 29 18.65 -19.35 -6.08
N GLN A 30 18.79 -19.09 -7.38
CA GLN A 30 20.03 -18.54 -7.94
C GLN A 30 19.80 -17.92 -9.31
N VAL A 31 20.65 -16.93 -9.62
CA VAL A 31 20.84 -16.35 -10.95
C VAL A 31 22.06 -16.99 -11.60
N ILE A 32 21.91 -17.40 -12.85
CA ILE A 32 22.89 -18.20 -13.58
C ILE A 32 23.22 -17.50 -14.90
N LEU A 33 24.50 -17.28 -15.16
CA LEU A 33 24.99 -16.85 -16.46
C LEU A 33 25.86 -17.96 -17.06
N ARG A 34 25.42 -18.50 -18.19
CA ARG A 34 26.21 -19.44 -19.00
C ARG A 34 26.82 -18.69 -20.17
N THR A 35 28.05 -19.04 -20.50
CA THR A 35 28.83 -18.38 -21.54
C THR A 35 29.43 -19.43 -22.47
N TRP A 36 29.13 -19.30 -23.75
CA TRP A 36 29.78 -20.03 -24.84
C TRP A 36 30.74 -19.08 -25.53
N ARG A 37 32.03 -19.37 -25.37
CA ARG A 37 33.06 -18.57 -26.01
C ARG A 37 33.07 -18.84 -27.51
N ILE A 38 32.89 -17.80 -28.31
CA ILE A 38 32.87 -17.90 -29.77
C ILE A 38 34.26 -17.51 -30.30
N SER A 39 35.03 -18.49 -30.77
CA SER A 39 36.38 -18.28 -31.28
C SER A 39 36.55 -18.88 -32.67
N VAL A 40 37.23 -18.12 -33.55
CA VAL A 40 37.65 -18.60 -34.88
C VAL A 40 38.82 -19.58 -34.77
N ARG A 41 39.59 -19.52 -33.67
CA ARG A 41 40.79 -20.34 -33.48
C ARG A 41 40.43 -21.79 -33.21
N LYS A 42 41.02 -22.72 -33.98
CA LYS A 42 40.64 -24.13 -33.98
C LYS A 42 40.86 -24.82 -32.62
N ASP A 43 41.89 -24.40 -31.89
CA ASP A 43 42.25 -24.87 -30.55
C ASP A 43 41.21 -24.50 -29.48
N GLN A 44 40.43 -23.43 -29.71
CA GLN A 44 39.43 -22.93 -28.75
C GLN A 44 37.99 -23.38 -29.05
N ARG A 45 37.76 -24.12 -30.16
CA ARG A 45 36.41 -24.54 -30.57
C ARG A 45 35.79 -25.62 -29.68
N TYR A 46 36.61 -26.34 -28.92
CA TYR A 46 36.16 -27.43 -28.05
C TYR A 46 36.09 -27.02 -26.57
N ILE A 47 36.24 -25.72 -26.26
CA ILE A 47 36.10 -25.23 -24.89
C ILE A 47 34.61 -25.36 -24.50
N PRO A 48 34.28 -26.12 -23.44
CA PRO A 48 32.92 -26.24 -22.99
C PRO A 48 32.40 -24.90 -22.45
N PRO A 49 31.08 -24.67 -22.46
CA PRO A 49 30.51 -23.46 -21.88
C PRO A 49 30.85 -23.34 -20.39
N SER A 50 31.19 -22.13 -19.97
CA SER A 50 31.37 -21.82 -18.56
C SER A 50 30.04 -21.41 -17.94
N GLN A 51 29.92 -21.56 -16.62
CA GLN A 51 28.73 -21.20 -15.87
C GLN A 51 29.11 -20.48 -14.59
N ARG A 52 28.59 -19.28 -14.40
CA ARG A 52 28.61 -18.55 -13.13
C ARG A 52 27.22 -18.62 -12.50
N LYS A 53 27.17 -18.89 -11.20
CA LYS A 53 25.93 -18.98 -10.42
C LYS A 53 26.07 -18.10 -9.20
N VAL A 54 25.04 -17.32 -8.90
CA VAL A 54 24.98 -16.43 -7.75
C VAL A 54 23.68 -16.72 -7.01
N PRO A 55 23.70 -17.05 -5.70
CA PRO A 55 22.50 -17.15 -4.88
C PRO A 55 21.66 -15.86 -4.95
N LEU A 56 20.34 -15.94 -4.75
CA LEU A 56 19.49 -14.73 -4.84
C LEU A 56 19.88 -13.69 -3.79
N GLU A 57 20.26 -14.15 -2.60
CA GLU A 57 20.59 -13.31 -1.44
C GLU A 57 21.88 -12.51 -1.64
N GLU A 58 22.82 -13.04 -2.44
CA GLU A 58 24.12 -12.43 -2.72
C GLU A 58 24.12 -11.58 -3.99
N PHE A 59 23.03 -11.61 -4.76
CA PHE A 59 22.97 -10.96 -6.08
C PHE A 59 23.17 -9.44 -6.00
N ASP A 60 22.65 -8.79 -4.97
CA ASP A 60 22.77 -7.34 -4.80
C ASP A 60 24.22 -6.90 -4.48
N GLU A 61 24.99 -7.77 -3.83
CA GLU A 61 26.39 -7.52 -3.47
C GLU A 61 27.34 -7.75 -4.67
N ASP A 62 26.99 -8.65 -5.59
CA ASP A 62 27.80 -8.99 -6.75
C ASP A 62 27.66 -7.97 -7.90
N THR A 63 28.25 -6.78 -7.70
CA THR A 63 28.24 -5.68 -8.67
C THR A 63 28.84 -6.04 -10.03
N LEU A 64 29.83 -6.93 -10.07
CA LEU A 64 30.45 -7.40 -11.31
C LEU A 64 29.45 -8.22 -12.13
N PHE A 65 28.71 -9.12 -11.47
CA PHE A 65 27.71 -9.94 -12.14
C PHE A 65 26.54 -9.10 -12.67
N GLN A 66 26.09 -8.10 -11.91
CA GLN A 66 25.09 -7.13 -12.37
C GLN A 66 25.57 -6.33 -13.59
N THR A 67 26.84 -5.88 -13.56
CA THR A 67 27.46 -5.15 -14.66
C THR A 67 27.54 -6.01 -15.93
N ASP A 68 27.89 -7.29 -15.81
CA ASP A 68 27.88 -8.22 -16.94
C ASP A 68 26.49 -8.39 -17.55
N ILE A 69 25.46 -8.55 -16.71
CA ILE A 69 24.07 -8.67 -17.17
C ILE A 69 23.63 -7.40 -17.91
N SER A 70 23.87 -6.21 -17.34
CA SER A 70 23.53 -4.94 -17.99
C SER A 70 24.29 -4.75 -19.31
N ARG A 71 25.59 -5.06 -19.33
CA ARG A 71 26.42 -4.96 -20.54
C ARG A 71 25.95 -5.89 -21.66
N ILE A 72 25.56 -7.12 -21.34
CA ILE A 72 25.20 -8.14 -22.33
C ILE A 72 23.74 -8.02 -22.76
N PHE A 73 22.82 -7.81 -21.82
CA PHE A 73 21.37 -7.87 -22.06
C PHE A 73 20.64 -6.54 -21.92
N GLY A 74 21.34 -5.48 -21.53
CA GLY A 74 20.80 -4.15 -21.32
C GLY A 74 20.24 -3.92 -19.92
N GLU A 75 20.12 -2.64 -19.58
CA GLU A 75 19.68 -2.18 -18.26
C GLU A 75 18.25 -2.62 -17.91
N ASP A 76 17.36 -2.71 -18.90
CA ASP A 76 15.98 -3.16 -18.68
C ASP A 76 15.93 -4.63 -18.25
N THR A 77 16.84 -5.47 -18.75
CA THR A 77 16.96 -6.86 -18.31
C THR A 77 17.48 -6.93 -16.89
N LEU A 78 18.49 -6.14 -16.54
CA LEU A 78 18.99 -6.07 -15.18
C LEU A 78 17.89 -5.62 -14.21
N ARG A 79 17.07 -4.63 -14.59
CA ARG A 79 15.94 -4.16 -13.79
C ARG A 79 14.89 -5.25 -13.57
N LEU A 80 14.62 -6.07 -14.60
CA LEU A 80 13.72 -7.23 -14.50
C LEU A 80 14.29 -8.31 -13.57
N VAL A 81 15.58 -8.62 -13.71
CA VAL A 81 16.29 -9.59 -12.84
C VAL A 81 16.18 -9.15 -11.39
N HIS A 82 16.46 -7.88 -11.08
CA HIS A 82 16.27 -7.29 -9.76
C HIS A 82 14.84 -7.45 -9.24
N GLY A 83 13.84 -7.21 -10.09
CA GLY A 83 12.42 -7.40 -9.71
C GLY A 83 12.09 -8.84 -9.33
N ILE A 84 12.71 -9.81 -9.98
CA ILE A 84 12.51 -11.24 -9.69
C ILE A 84 13.26 -11.65 -8.42
N VAL A 85 14.50 -11.20 -8.25
CA VAL A 85 15.35 -11.50 -7.09
C VAL A 85 14.76 -10.90 -5.82
N CYS A 86 14.46 -9.59 -5.83
CA CYS A 86 13.95 -8.85 -4.68
C CYS A 86 12.46 -9.08 -4.42
N LYS A 87 11.74 -9.66 -5.39
CA LYS A 87 10.29 -9.93 -5.32
C LYS A 87 9.46 -8.67 -5.03
N ASP A 88 9.93 -7.51 -5.46
CA ASP A 88 9.32 -6.19 -5.26
C ASP A 88 8.49 -5.72 -6.47
N TRP A 89 7.96 -6.68 -7.24
CA TRP A 89 7.18 -6.47 -8.47
C TRP A 89 6.04 -5.47 -8.29
N LEU A 90 5.32 -5.53 -7.16
CA LEU A 90 4.26 -4.58 -6.85
C LEU A 90 4.78 -3.14 -6.85
N ALA A 91 5.89 -2.86 -6.14
CA ALA A 91 6.42 -1.51 -6.02
C ALA A 91 7.03 -0.94 -7.32
N ARG A 92 7.28 -1.81 -8.32
CA ARG A 92 7.81 -1.46 -9.65
C ARG A 92 6.72 -1.18 -10.68
N LEU A 93 5.45 -1.46 -10.37
CA LEU A 93 4.35 -1.21 -11.31
C LEU A 93 4.19 0.30 -11.60
N PRO A 94 3.69 0.66 -12.79
CA PRO A 94 3.35 2.04 -13.10
C PRO A 94 2.39 2.65 -12.07
N LYS A 95 2.61 3.93 -11.72
CA LYS A 95 1.85 4.66 -10.70
C LYS A 95 0.33 4.55 -10.91
N ASN A 96 -0.13 4.68 -12.15
CA ASN A 96 -1.55 4.59 -12.50
C ASN A 96 -2.14 3.21 -12.15
N ILE A 97 -1.42 2.11 -12.44
CA ILE A 97 -1.88 0.75 -12.09
C ILE A 97 -1.95 0.57 -10.59
N LEU A 98 -0.93 1.06 -9.87
CA LEU A 98 -0.93 1.02 -8.40
C LEU A 98 -2.10 1.80 -7.78
N ILE A 99 -2.44 2.97 -8.34
CA ILE A 99 -3.63 3.72 -7.91
C ILE A 99 -4.90 2.91 -8.16
N GLN A 100 -5.03 2.29 -9.33
CA GLN A 100 -6.19 1.45 -9.65
C GLN A 100 -6.32 0.29 -8.65
N MET A 101 -5.24 -0.44 -8.39
CA MET A 101 -5.24 -1.55 -7.42
C MET A 101 -5.55 -1.06 -6.00
N ALA A 102 -4.89 0.02 -5.55
CA ALA A 102 -5.09 0.57 -4.21
C ALA A 102 -6.50 1.12 -3.99
N SER A 103 -7.18 1.60 -5.05
CA SER A 103 -8.55 2.10 -4.92
C SER A 103 -9.61 1.03 -4.60
N PHE A 104 -9.27 -0.25 -4.77
CA PHE A 104 -10.13 -1.37 -4.36
C PHE A 104 -9.89 -1.81 -2.91
N LEU A 105 -8.87 -1.26 -2.25
CA LEU A 105 -8.55 -1.58 -0.87
C LEU A 105 -9.39 -0.73 0.08
N ASP A 106 -9.61 -1.25 1.29
CA ASP A 106 -10.15 -0.44 2.36
C ASP A 106 -9.10 0.58 2.87
N LEU A 107 -9.56 1.57 3.64
CA LEU A 107 -8.67 2.66 4.11
C LEU A 107 -7.55 2.16 5.03
N VAL A 108 -7.79 1.07 5.75
CA VAL A 108 -6.81 0.49 6.67
C VAL A 108 -5.69 -0.19 5.88
N ASP A 109 -6.05 -0.93 4.85
CA ASP A 109 -5.14 -1.63 3.96
C ASP A 109 -4.40 -0.66 3.04
N VAL A 110 -5.00 0.46 2.62
CA VAL A 110 -4.27 1.57 1.97
C VAL A 110 -3.18 2.12 2.89
N ALA A 111 -3.48 2.33 4.17
CA ALA A 111 -2.49 2.81 5.13
C ALA A 111 -1.37 1.78 5.37
N ARG A 112 -1.72 0.49 5.51
CA ARG A 112 -0.76 -0.61 5.64
C ARG A 112 0.12 -0.75 4.40
N LEU A 113 -0.46 -0.72 3.20
CA LEU A 113 0.29 -0.76 1.94
C LEU A 113 1.28 0.40 1.84
N GLY A 114 0.86 1.59 2.26
CA GLY A 114 1.72 2.77 2.33
C GLY A 114 2.89 2.65 3.33
N SER A 115 2.80 1.75 4.31
CA SER A 115 3.87 1.53 5.29
C SER A 115 4.94 0.53 4.83
N VAL A 116 4.68 -0.22 3.75
CA VAL A 116 5.60 -1.28 3.25
C VAL A 116 6.89 -0.68 2.69
N CYS A 117 6.80 0.36 1.84
CA CYS A 117 7.98 1.00 1.28
C CYS A 117 7.70 2.45 0.83
N ARG A 118 8.76 3.22 0.60
CA ARG A 118 8.66 4.64 0.20
C ARG A 118 7.93 4.86 -1.12
N SER A 119 8.07 3.94 -2.09
CA SER A 119 7.37 4.03 -3.38
C SER A 119 5.86 3.92 -3.19
N LEU A 120 5.42 2.86 -2.50
CA LEU A 120 4.01 2.63 -2.20
C LEU A 120 3.44 3.71 -1.28
N HIS A 121 4.22 4.23 -0.32
CA HIS A 121 3.82 5.38 0.50
C HIS A 121 3.43 6.60 -0.36
N LYS A 122 4.24 6.92 -1.38
CA LYS A 122 3.96 8.03 -2.29
C LYS A 122 2.66 7.82 -3.05
N VAL A 123 2.38 6.59 -3.50
CA VAL A 123 1.12 6.27 -4.17
C VAL A 123 -0.07 6.33 -3.19
N CYS A 124 0.05 5.72 -2.02
CA CYS A 124 -1.01 5.68 -1.01
C CYS A 124 -1.33 7.05 -0.39
N SER A 125 -0.42 8.02 -0.54
CA SER A 125 -0.61 9.40 -0.12
C SER A 125 -0.87 10.37 -1.29
N SER A 126 -1.00 9.86 -2.52
CA SER A 126 -1.15 10.69 -3.70
C SER A 126 -2.59 11.19 -3.83
N ASP A 127 -2.74 12.44 -4.27
CA ASP A 127 -4.06 13.06 -4.33
C ASP A 127 -4.98 12.35 -5.32
N GLU A 128 -4.41 11.79 -6.39
CA GLU A 128 -5.14 11.04 -7.42
C GLU A 128 -5.77 9.76 -6.87
N LEU A 129 -5.11 9.09 -5.90
CA LEU A 129 -5.71 7.94 -5.23
C LEU A 129 -6.88 8.37 -4.36
N TRP A 130 -6.70 9.44 -3.58
CA TRP A 130 -7.73 9.91 -2.65
C TRP A 130 -8.94 10.51 -3.38
N GLU A 131 -8.73 11.17 -4.51
CA GLU A 131 -9.78 11.57 -5.45
C GLU A 131 -10.60 10.35 -5.90
N LYS A 132 -9.90 9.30 -6.35
CA LYS A 132 -10.56 8.09 -6.85
C LYS A 132 -11.35 7.37 -5.75
N ILE A 133 -10.77 7.25 -4.55
CA ILE A 133 -11.47 6.67 -3.39
C ILE A 133 -12.71 7.50 -3.05
N PHE A 134 -12.59 8.84 -3.04
CA PHE A 134 -13.70 9.74 -2.76
C PHE A 134 -14.83 9.58 -3.79
N LEU A 135 -14.50 9.60 -5.09
CA LEU A 135 -15.44 9.40 -6.19
C LEU A 135 -16.14 8.03 -6.14
N THR A 136 -15.44 6.99 -5.70
CA THR A 136 -16.01 5.64 -5.61
C THR A 136 -17.02 5.51 -4.46
N HIS A 137 -16.89 6.32 -3.41
CA HIS A 137 -17.74 6.26 -2.21
C HIS A 137 -18.76 7.39 -2.10
N CYS A 138 -18.70 8.41 -2.96
CA CYS A 138 -19.61 9.55 -2.93
C CYS A 138 -20.34 9.69 -4.28
N ASP A 139 -21.65 9.41 -4.28
CA ASP A 139 -22.50 9.51 -5.48
C ASP A 139 -22.69 10.95 -5.99
N THR A 140 -22.52 11.95 -5.12
CA THR A 140 -22.70 13.37 -5.45
C THR A 140 -21.59 14.23 -4.84
N ILE A 141 -20.82 14.88 -5.70
CA ILE A 141 -19.74 15.81 -5.31
C ILE A 141 -20.19 17.22 -5.68
N SER A 142 -20.24 18.12 -4.68
CA SER A 142 -20.55 19.53 -4.93
C SER A 142 -19.33 20.24 -5.52
N GLU A 143 -19.56 21.28 -6.32
CA GLU A 143 -18.47 22.08 -6.91
C GLU A 143 -17.57 22.71 -5.83
N GLU A 144 -18.16 23.10 -4.70
CA GLU A 144 -17.43 23.60 -3.53
C GLU A 144 -16.45 22.58 -2.96
N THR A 145 -16.86 21.30 -2.85
CA THR A 145 -15.98 20.24 -2.36
C THR A 145 -14.84 19.93 -3.33
N ARG A 146 -15.09 20.03 -4.64
CA ARG A 146 -14.05 19.87 -5.67
C ARG A 146 -13.06 21.04 -5.63
N ALA A 147 -13.53 22.27 -5.52
CA ALA A 147 -12.67 23.45 -5.39
C ALA A 147 -11.79 23.37 -4.14
N LEU A 148 -12.37 23.00 -2.99
CA LEU A 148 -11.61 22.81 -1.74
C LEU A 148 -10.57 21.69 -1.86
N ALA A 149 -10.90 20.60 -2.54
CA ALA A 149 -9.97 19.50 -2.77
C ALA A 149 -8.80 19.92 -3.66
N GLN A 150 -9.03 20.74 -4.69
CA GLN A 150 -7.97 21.29 -5.53
C GLN A 150 -7.01 22.21 -4.74
N GLU A 151 -7.53 22.96 -3.77
CA GLU A 151 -6.72 23.86 -2.95
C GLU A 151 -5.92 23.12 -1.86
N VAL A 152 -6.54 22.15 -1.19
CA VAL A 152 -6.01 21.59 0.07
C VAL A 152 -5.56 20.13 -0.07
N GLY A 153 -6.06 19.43 -1.09
CA GLY A 153 -5.85 18.01 -1.41
C GLY A 153 -7.03 17.14 -0.96
N TRP A 154 -7.43 16.21 -1.83
CA TRP A 154 -8.46 15.20 -1.59
C TRP A 154 -8.24 14.39 -0.32
N LYS A 155 -6.99 14.01 -0.01
CA LYS A 155 -6.68 13.28 1.23
C LYS A 155 -7.08 14.10 2.46
N LYS A 156 -6.73 15.39 2.48
CA LYS A 156 -7.05 16.27 3.61
C LYS A 156 -8.54 16.51 3.70
N VAL A 157 -9.21 16.78 2.57
CA VAL A 157 -10.68 16.95 2.51
C VAL A 157 -11.40 15.71 3.04
N PHE A 158 -10.95 14.52 2.68
CA PHE A 158 -11.52 13.27 3.17
C PHE A 158 -11.47 13.18 4.71
N PHE A 159 -10.30 13.45 5.31
CA PHE A 159 -10.15 13.39 6.77
C PHE A 159 -10.80 14.58 7.48
N THR A 160 -10.78 15.79 6.90
CA THR A 160 -11.45 16.96 7.50
C THR A 160 -12.95 16.86 7.41
N ASN A 161 -13.53 16.31 6.33
CA ASN A 161 -14.98 16.12 6.21
C ASN A 161 -15.46 15.05 7.20
N LYS A 162 -14.68 13.99 7.43
CA LYS A 162 -14.97 12.99 8.49
C LYS A 162 -14.84 13.58 9.90
N LEU A 163 -13.82 14.40 10.16
CA LEU A 163 -13.68 15.13 11.43
C LEU A 163 -14.78 16.18 11.61
N GLN A 164 -15.14 16.91 10.55
CA GLN A 164 -16.23 17.89 10.55
C GLN A 164 -17.57 17.21 10.80
N LEU A 165 -17.84 16.06 10.18
CA LEU A 165 -18.98 15.21 10.49
C LEU A 165 -18.97 14.78 11.96
N GLN A 166 -17.83 14.32 12.49
CA GLN A 166 -17.72 13.98 13.92
C GLN A 166 -17.96 15.19 14.85
N VAL A 167 -17.42 16.35 14.52
CA VAL A 167 -17.62 17.61 15.28
C VAL A 167 -19.07 18.08 15.19
N GLN A 168 -19.70 18.00 14.01
CA GLN A 168 -21.10 18.36 13.83
C GLN A 168 -22.03 17.40 14.58
N MET A 169 -21.77 16.09 14.52
CA MET A 169 -22.50 15.08 15.30
C MET A 169 -22.35 15.31 16.81
N ARG A 170 -21.15 15.65 17.29
CA ARG A 170 -20.90 16.03 18.70
C ARG A 170 -21.69 17.28 19.10
N ARG A 171 -21.60 18.36 18.30
CA ARG A 171 -22.36 19.60 18.53
C ARG A 171 -23.88 19.38 18.49
N ARG A 172 -24.37 18.44 17.68
CA ARG A 172 -25.79 18.05 17.64
C ARG A 172 -26.19 17.30 18.90
N LYS A 173 -25.37 16.36 19.39
CA LYS A 173 -25.58 15.63 20.64
C LYS A 173 -25.56 16.57 21.85
N GLU A 174 -24.63 17.52 21.88
CA GLU A 174 -24.53 18.56 22.92
C GLU A 174 -25.75 19.49 22.90
N ARG A 175 -26.19 19.97 21.73
CA ARG A 175 -27.43 20.75 21.58
C ARG A 175 -28.68 19.98 22.02
N HIS A 176 -28.83 18.73 21.60
CA HIS A 176 -29.94 17.87 22.02
C HIS A 176 -29.93 17.64 23.54
N SER A 177 -28.76 17.43 24.15
CA SER A 177 -28.63 17.27 25.60
C SER A 177 -28.93 18.56 26.37
N ALA A 178 -28.56 19.73 25.84
CA ALA A 178 -28.87 21.03 26.43
C ALA A 178 -30.36 21.37 26.33
N GLU A 179 -31.00 20.99 25.22
CA GLU A 179 -32.43 21.16 25.01
C GLU A 179 -33.26 20.23 25.92
N LEU A 180 -32.80 18.99 26.13
CA LEU A 180 -33.41 18.06 27.07
C LEU A 180 -33.33 18.57 28.51
N ARG A 181 -32.19 19.14 28.91
CA ARG A 181 -32.00 19.77 30.23
C ARG A 181 -32.91 20.98 30.44
N ARG A 182 -33.17 21.79 29.41
CA ARG A 182 -34.09 22.94 29.46
C ARG A 182 -35.57 22.54 29.54
N LYS A 183 -35.93 21.36 29.04
CA LYS A 183 -37.33 20.85 29.05
C LYS A 183 -37.70 20.11 30.34
N THR A 184 -36.73 19.76 31.20
CA THR A 184 -37.00 19.28 32.56
C THR A 184 -37.47 20.45 33.43
N PRO A 185 -38.73 20.48 33.91
CA PRO A 185 -39.17 21.48 34.87
C PRO A 185 -38.44 21.24 36.21
N PRO A 186 -38.27 22.28 37.06
CA PRO A 186 -37.86 22.08 38.44
C PRO A 186 -38.86 21.10 39.08
N GLN A 187 -38.36 20.00 39.64
CA GLN A 187 -39.21 19.16 40.49
C GLN A 187 -39.59 20.00 41.71
N GLU A 188 -40.87 20.35 41.82
CA GLU A 188 -41.46 20.81 43.07
C GLU A 188 -41.26 19.70 44.10
N GLU A 189 -40.34 19.94 45.03
CA GLU A 189 -40.08 19.09 46.17
C GLU A 189 -41.31 19.17 47.09
N LYS A 190 -42.28 18.27 46.88
CA LYS A 190 -43.45 18.15 47.76
C LYS A 190 -42.99 17.64 49.12
N LEU A 191 -43.03 18.52 50.11
CA LEU A 191 -42.95 18.16 51.53
C LEU A 191 -44.05 17.13 51.85
N PRO A 192 -43.72 15.99 52.47
CA PRO A 192 -44.72 14.99 52.81
C PRO A 192 -45.61 15.48 53.96
N LEU A 193 -46.90 15.71 53.68
CA LEU A 193 -47.94 15.76 54.71
C LEU A 193 -48.25 14.33 55.15
N THR A 194 -47.68 13.92 56.29
CA THR A 194 -48.19 12.78 57.06
C THR A 194 -49.42 13.21 57.86
N PHE A 195 -50.60 12.84 57.37
CA PHE A 195 -51.81 12.76 58.19
C PHE A 195 -51.65 11.56 59.15
N VAL A 196 -51.57 11.83 60.46
CA VAL A 196 -51.89 10.83 61.49
C VAL A 196 -53.32 11.10 61.93
N THR A 197 -54.23 10.21 61.59
CA THR A 197 -55.55 10.11 62.24
C THR A 197 -55.53 8.80 63.02
N GLN A 198 -55.50 8.88 64.36
CA GLN A 198 -55.91 7.78 65.23
C GLN A 198 -57.08 8.26 66.10
N THR A 199 -58.25 7.75 65.72
CA THR A 199 -59.37 7.24 66.55
C THR A 199 -59.71 7.92 67.88
N ASN A 200 -60.95 8.40 67.93
CA ASN A 200 -61.71 8.74 69.15
C ASN A 200 -61.87 7.56 70.11
N GLY A 201 -61.85 7.88 71.41
CA GLY A 201 -62.34 7.03 72.50
C GLY A 201 -62.53 7.84 73.78
N ASN A 202 -63.66 8.54 73.89
CA ASN A 202 -64.14 9.13 75.15
C ASN A 202 -64.56 8.02 76.13
N HIS A 203 -64.19 8.13 77.41
CA HIS A 203 -65.15 7.92 78.50
C HIS A 203 -64.75 8.67 79.78
N VAL A 204 -65.79 9.19 80.43
CA VAL A 204 -65.87 10.03 81.61
C VAL A 204 -65.91 9.15 82.86
N GLN A 205 -65.01 9.37 83.82
CA GLN A 205 -65.23 9.77 85.23
C GLN A 205 -63.96 9.53 86.05
#